data_AF-A0A382F2P4-F1
#
_entry.id   AF-A0A382F2P4-F1
#
_cell.length_a   1.000
_cell.length_b   1.000
_cell.length_c   1.000
_cell.angle_alpha   90.00
_cell.angle_beta   90.00
_cell.angle_gamma   90.00
#
_symmetry.space_group_name_H-M   'P 1'
#
loop_
_entity.id
_entity.type
_entity.pdbx_description
1 polymer ?
#
loop_
_entity_poly.entity_id
_entity_poly.type
_entity_poly.pdbx_seq_one_letter_code
_entity_poly.pdbx_strand_id
1 'polypeptide(L)'
;GDPGSSVLYDKITDGGVYGGHMPPEIADLLDPENITLVQTWITELASGLFPQQADFSYTLAIPNATLDENQGEIRIEIGSGDVSDIAGNPGPTDDKEFTFIYDNNPPGAVEVESITSPTNEDYPLIKVTAYDTISSGDNQVKVRAFIGEDTSPSNQIYLSEVSTPLAPFRQVLIDGDKDENTSLHIIYNVDEDDNPIHLTDGNLLDGLLYENLILVFEDNAGNDSILNVTNMTITPFRIDRTAPNPYGTGLDDYDGISYSLTHQLIGQVNDIYYNVDNITDGIDYNDYFWNLASGQVRVNVSDLPTADIDNSILGGTIHLMAKVDDENSSIVNYVNMAQSEVITADHLPPNPTDMFDFSISEEDLGGPDFAEGDSIIYIIAVITDLAGNVYDHITSPPDVISITIDTIPPAVGTINLETDINDENNSVAVPGYWNIDTDKVTVPLGDLSDDIDTYIEHGKVQLRGSINSGDWEFLASHQLITDENITDFSIVVTDSGGLNGPDNTTGIEEIPDNWDAAVDGAIIEIIARIYDAAGNYRDWP
;
A
#
# COMPACT_ATOMS: atom_id res chain seq x y z
N GLY A 1 13.13 97.13 -16.33
CA GLY A 1 12.00 98.06 -16.27
C GLY A 1 12.55 99.46 -16.29
N ASP A 2 11.84 100.39 -16.92
CA ASP A 2 12.03 101.85 -16.97
C ASP A 2 13.40 102.44 -16.55
N PRO A 3 14.16 103.11 -17.44
CA PRO A 3 15.43 103.77 -17.12
C PRO A 3 15.35 104.81 -16.00
N GLY A 4 14.15 105.28 -15.64
CA GLY A 4 13.92 106.16 -14.48
C GLY A 4 13.74 105.45 -13.14
N SER A 5 13.82 104.12 -13.04
CA SER A 5 13.46 103.38 -11.82
C SER A 5 14.62 102.73 -11.05
N SER A 6 15.87 103.16 -11.25
CA SER A 6 16.97 102.70 -10.40
C SER A 6 16.93 103.39 -9.04
N VAL A 7 16.16 102.81 -8.11
CA VAL A 7 16.06 103.25 -6.70
C VAL A 7 17.44 103.34 -6.02
N LEU A 8 18.42 102.59 -6.52
CA LEU A 8 19.79 102.59 -6.00
C LEU A 8 20.56 103.87 -6.39
N TYR A 9 20.40 104.39 -7.61
CA TYR A 9 21.12 105.58 -8.05
C TYR A 9 20.54 106.86 -7.42
N ASP A 10 19.22 106.91 -7.30
CA ASP A 10 18.48 108.05 -6.76
C ASP A 10 18.82 108.32 -5.28
N LYS A 11 19.05 107.24 -4.50
CA LYS A 11 19.46 107.32 -3.10
C LYS A 11 20.93 107.66 -2.88
N ILE A 12 21.81 107.29 -3.81
CA ILE A 12 23.26 107.59 -3.70
C ILE A 12 23.56 109.03 -4.13
N THR A 13 22.74 109.61 -5.03
CA THR A 13 22.98 110.93 -5.62
C THR A 13 22.01 112.03 -5.17
N ASP A 14 21.04 111.70 -4.30
CA ASP A 14 20.00 112.61 -3.78
C ASP A 14 19.22 113.31 -4.92
N GLY A 15 18.78 112.54 -5.92
CA GLY A 15 17.93 113.03 -7.02
C GLY A 15 18.63 113.39 -8.35
N GLY A 16 19.82 112.83 -8.65
CA GLY A 16 20.54 113.09 -9.90
C GLY A 16 19.92 112.43 -11.14
N VAL A 17 19.94 113.11 -12.30
CA VAL A 17 19.48 112.55 -13.58
C VAL A 17 20.56 111.65 -14.19
N TYR A 18 20.24 110.37 -14.39
CA TYR A 18 21.11 109.39 -15.03
C TYR A 18 21.14 109.58 -16.56
N GLY A 19 22.29 109.93 -17.14
CA GLY A 19 22.44 109.97 -18.60
C GLY A 19 23.47 110.97 -19.10
N GLY A 20 24.73 110.55 -19.16
CA GLY A 20 25.79 111.29 -19.83
C GLY A 20 27.12 110.55 -19.90
N HIS A 21 27.50 109.83 -18.83
CA HIS A 21 28.79 109.12 -18.76
C HIS A 21 28.72 107.85 -17.87
N MET A 22 29.35 106.76 -18.33
CA MET A 22 29.83 105.61 -17.53
C MET A 22 31.27 105.29 -18.01
N PRO A 23 32.22 104.85 -17.16
CA PRO A 23 32.34 104.91 -15.69
C PRO A 23 33.21 106.12 -15.25
N PRO A 24 33.31 106.43 -13.93
CA PRO A 24 33.95 107.68 -13.49
C PRO A 24 35.48 107.65 -13.63
N GLU A 25 36.06 108.82 -13.89
CA GLU A 25 37.47 109.08 -13.65
C GLU A 25 37.83 108.84 -12.17
N ILE A 26 39.10 108.53 -11.89
CA ILE A 26 39.65 108.07 -10.60
C ILE A 26 39.32 108.98 -9.38
N ALA A 27 38.78 110.18 -9.60
CA ALA A 27 38.36 111.11 -8.54
C ALA A 27 36.94 110.88 -8.00
N ASP A 28 36.10 110.07 -8.67
CA ASP A 28 34.70 109.77 -8.29
C ASP A 28 34.50 108.27 -7.95
N LEU A 29 35.53 107.64 -7.39
CA LEU A 29 35.38 106.31 -6.81
C LEU A 29 34.51 106.42 -5.55
N LEU A 30 33.56 105.48 -5.40
CA LEU A 30 32.78 105.29 -4.18
C LEU A 30 33.70 105.45 -2.97
N ASP A 31 33.37 106.36 -2.06
CA ASP A 31 34.16 106.50 -0.84
C ASP A 31 34.17 105.17 -0.05
N PRO A 32 35.16 104.96 0.84
CA PRO A 32 35.26 103.72 1.62
C PRO A 32 33.99 103.41 2.43
N GLU A 33 33.20 104.41 2.81
CA GLU A 33 31.96 104.25 3.58
C GLU A 33 30.83 103.69 2.69
N ASN A 34 30.71 104.17 1.45
CA ASN A 34 29.77 103.69 0.44
C ASN A 34 30.14 102.29 -0.06
N ILE A 35 31.43 101.97 -0.19
CA ILE A 35 31.89 100.61 -0.47
C ILE A 35 31.52 99.68 0.68
N THR A 36 31.70 100.12 1.93
CA THR A 36 31.32 99.35 3.12
C THR A 36 29.81 99.16 3.21
N LEU A 37 29.01 100.16 2.84
CA LEU A 37 27.55 100.08 2.81
C LEU A 37 27.08 99.10 1.74
N VAL A 38 27.64 99.15 0.54
CA VAL A 38 27.33 98.20 -0.55
C VAL A 38 27.80 96.79 -0.19
N GLN A 39 28.96 96.61 0.44
CA GLN A 39 29.41 95.30 0.93
C GLN A 39 28.52 94.78 2.07
N THR A 40 28.05 95.66 2.95
CA THR A 40 27.10 95.32 4.02
C THR A 40 25.78 94.89 3.39
N TRP A 41 25.25 95.61 2.41
CA TRP A 41 24.03 95.21 1.70
C TRP A 41 24.21 93.93 0.87
N ILE A 42 25.36 93.70 0.24
CA ILE A 42 25.66 92.41 -0.42
C ILE A 42 25.70 91.28 0.61
N THR A 43 26.25 91.53 1.80
CA THR A 43 26.31 90.54 2.89
C THR A 43 24.94 90.31 3.52
N GLU A 44 24.12 91.34 3.69
CA GLU A 44 22.75 91.29 4.20
C GLU A 44 21.79 90.67 3.17
N LEU A 45 21.95 90.95 1.87
CA LEU A 45 21.20 90.30 0.80
C LEU A 45 21.65 88.84 0.58
N ALA A 46 22.95 88.53 0.73
CA ALA A 46 23.45 87.16 0.67
C ALA A 46 23.06 86.32 1.89
N SER A 47 22.82 86.96 3.05
CA SER A 47 22.28 86.29 4.26
C SER A 47 20.75 86.30 4.31
N GLY A 48 20.08 87.10 3.48
CA GLY A 48 18.62 87.21 3.39
C GLY A 48 17.97 86.53 2.17
N LEU A 49 18.76 86.02 1.21
CA LEU A 49 18.25 85.25 0.06
C LEU A 49 18.71 83.80 0.16
N PHE A 50 17.72 82.94 0.39
CA PHE A 50 17.77 81.48 0.54
C PHE A 50 18.39 81.02 1.86
N PRO A 51 17.58 80.78 2.91
CA PRO A 51 17.88 79.62 3.74
C PRO A 51 18.06 78.46 2.76
N GLN A 52 19.20 77.76 2.85
CA GLN A 52 19.32 76.39 2.36
C GLN A 52 17.98 75.71 2.67
N GLN A 53 17.28 75.34 1.61
CA GLN A 53 15.96 74.72 1.68
C GLN A 53 16.03 73.63 2.75
N ALA A 54 15.39 73.89 3.89
CA ALA A 54 15.19 72.86 4.89
C ALA A 54 14.48 71.72 4.15
N ASP A 55 14.94 70.48 4.33
CA ASP A 55 14.15 69.33 3.93
C ASP A 55 12.74 69.55 4.51
N PHE A 56 11.77 69.86 3.65
CA PHE A 56 10.37 70.01 4.05
C PHE A 56 9.76 68.61 4.23
N SER A 57 10.46 67.76 4.99
CA SER A 57 9.97 66.45 5.41
C SER A 57 9.13 66.65 6.67
N TYR A 58 7.83 66.44 6.52
CA TYR A 58 6.90 66.38 7.64
C TYR A 58 6.59 64.92 7.92
N THR A 59 6.94 64.44 9.11
CA THR A 59 6.52 63.13 9.58
C THR A 59 5.20 63.30 10.33
N LEU A 60 4.12 62.76 9.77
CA LEU A 60 2.86 62.60 10.47
C LEU A 60 2.89 61.27 11.24
N ALA A 61 2.60 61.29 12.54
CA ALA A 61 2.47 60.09 13.35
C ALA A 61 1.01 59.92 13.77
N ILE A 62 0.42 58.77 13.43
CA ILE A 62 -0.91 58.37 13.89
C ILE A 62 -0.71 57.45 15.10
N PRO A 63 -1.13 57.83 16.32
CA PRO A 63 -1.02 56.96 17.48
C PRO A 63 -1.84 55.68 17.28
N ASN A 64 -1.29 54.51 17.65
CA ASN A 64 -1.97 53.22 17.53
C ASN A 64 -3.34 53.20 18.25
N ALA A 65 -3.48 53.90 19.38
CA ALA A 65 -4.75 54.08 20.09
C ALA A 65 -5.87 54.72 19.25
N THR A 66 -5.53 55.37 18.13
CA THR A 66 -6.50 55.92 17.18
C THR A 66 -7.09 54.83 16.27
N LEU A 67 -6.36 53.71 16.14
CA LEU A 67 -6.63 52.60 15.24
C LEU A 67 -7.10 51.33 15.98
N ASP A 68 -6.88 51.23 17.30
CA ASP A 68 -7.13 50.02 18.11
C ASP A 68 -8.56 49.43 18.02
N GLU A 69 -9.56 50.20 17.56
CA GLU A 69 -10.94 49.72 17.33
C GLU A 69 -11.36 49.74 15.84
N ASN A 70 -10.49 50.18 14.93
CA ASN A 70 -10.79 50.42 13.52
C ASN A 70 -9.89 49.57 12.63
N GLN A 71 -10.37 48.41 12.18
CA GLN A 71 -9.72 47.61 11.14
C GLN A 71 -10.17 47.98 9.74
N GLY A 72 -9.34 47.67 8.74
CA GLY A 72 -9.64 47.84 7.32
C GLY A 72 -8.82 48.93 6.64
N GLU A 73 -9.35 49.49 5.55
CA GLU A 73 -8.65 50.47 4.73
C GLU A 73 -8.62 51.85 5.40
N ILE A 74 -7.41 52.34 5.70
CA ILE A 74 -7.17 53.71 6.14
C ILE A 74 -6.81 54.55 4.93
N ARG A 75 -7.55 55.65 4.76
CA ARG A 75 -7.34 56.64 3.71
C ARG A 75 -6.87 57.95 4.33
N ILE A 76 -5.74 58.46 3.86
CA ILE A 76 -5.20 59.77 4.22
C ILE A 76 -5.27 60.64 2.98
N GLU A 77 -6.02 61.73 3.05
CA GLU A 77 -6.18 62.69 1.97
C GLU A 77 -5.52 64.02 2.35
N ILE A 78 -4.73 64.56 1.42
CA ILE A 78 -4.29 65.95 1.43
C ILE A 78 -5.11 66.67 0.35
N GLY A 79 -6.10 67.45 0.76
CA GLY A 79 -7.00 68.12 -0.15
C GLY A 79 -6.33 69.20 -0.98
N SER A 80 -6.88 69.46 -2.16
CA SER A 80 -6.44 70.51 -3.05
C SER A 80 -6.52 71.87 -2.36
N GLY A 81 -5.39 72.55 -2.31
CA GLY A 81 -5.24 73.87 -1.70
C GLY A 81 -5.19 73.91 -0.16
N ASP A 82 -5.12 72.76 0.52
CA ASP A 82 -5.07 72.70 2.00
C ASP A 82 -3.74 73.19 2.60
N VAL A 83 -2.69 73.29 1.79
CA VAL A 83 -1.36 73.76 2.21
C VAL A 83 -1.05 75.07 1.49
N SER A 84 -0.71 76.12 2.24
CA SER A 84 -0.27 77.39 1.66
C SER A 84 1.24 77.57 1.83
N ASP A 85 1.92 78.05 0.78
CA ASP A 85 3.32 78.49 0.90
C ASP A 85 3.42 79.85 1.62
N ILE A 86 4.65 80.36 1.81
CA ILE A 86 4.92 81.64 2.48
C ILE A 86 4.31 82.83 1.70
N ALA A 87 4.15 82.70 0.39
CA ALA A 87 3.52 83.71 -0.45
C ALA A 87 1.98 83.58 -0.50
N GLY A 88 1.41 82.59 0.19
CA GLY A 88 -0.03 82.32 0.24
C GLY A 88 -0.57 81.57 -0.98
N ASN A 89 0.30 80.99 -1.81
CA ASN A 89 -0.14 80.15 -2.92
C ASN A 89 -0.62 78.79 -2.37
N PRO A 90 -1.87 78.39 -2.63
CA PRO A 90 -2.40 77.12 -2.18
C PRO A 90 -1.89 75.95 -3.03
N GLY A 91 -1.66 74.80 -2.39
CA GLY A 91 -1.34 73.52 -2.99
C GLY A 91 -1.72 72.35 -2.06
N PRO A 92 -1.63 71.09 -2.52
CA PRO A 92 -1.39 70.65 -3.89
C PRO A 92 -2.52 71.10 -4.85
N THR A 93 -2.26 71.08 -6.16
CA THR A 93 -3.28 71.47 -7.17
C THR A 93 -4.44 70.46 -7.24
N ASP A 94 -4.16 69.19 -6.94
CA ASP A 94 -5.13 68.11 -6.88
C ASP A 94 -4.98 67.38 -5.55
N ASP A 95 -6.05 66.74 -5.10
CA ASP A 95 -6.04 65.91 -3.90
C ASP A 95 -4.95 64.82 -4.00
N LYS A 96 -4.29 64.53 -2.88
CA LYS A 96 -3.34 63.42 -2.74
C LYS A 96 -3.86 62.44 -1.72
N GLU A 97 -4.23 61.25 -2.21
CA GLU A 97 -4.72 60.15 -1.39
C GLU A 97 -3.60 59.13 -1.16
N PHE A 98 -3.49 58.65 0.07
CA PHE A 98 -2.65 57.52 0.47
C PHE A 98 -3.54 56.50 1.15
N THR A 99 -3.44 55.25 0.75
CA THR A 99 -4.23 54.16 1.35
C THR A 99 -3.31 53.07 1.90
N PHE A 100 -3.69 52.49 3.03
CA PHE A 100 -3.07 51.29 3.59
C PHE A 100 -4.11 50.50 4.39
N ILE A 101 -3.87 49.20 4.56
CA ILE A 101 -4.74 48.33 5.34
C ILE A 101 -4.18 48.27 6.76
N TYR A 102 -5.03 48.58 7.75
CA TYR A 102 -4.74 48.29 9.15
C TYR A 102 -5.49 47.04 9.56
N ASP A 103 -4.73 45.99 9.80
CA ASP A 103 -5.21 44.73 10.30
C ASP A 103 -4.15 44.18 11.25
N ASN A 104 -4.57 43.84 12.46
CA ASN A 104 -3.73 43.33 13.52
C ASN A 104 -4.19 41.95 14.01
N ASN A 105 -5.15 41.34 13.31
CA ASN A 105 -5.61 40.00 13.58
C ASN A 105 -5.04 39.03 12.55
N PRO A 106 -4.34 37.97 12.97
CA PRO A 106 -3.94 36.94 12.02
C PRO A 106 -5.15 36.11 11.56
N PRO A 107 -5.05 35.44 10.41
CA PRO A 107 -6.07 34.51 9.95
C PRO A 107 -6.38 33.43 11.00
N GLY A 108 -7.65 33.09 11.15
CA GLY A 108 -8.12 31.97 11.97
C GLY A 108 -7.92 30.63 11.27
N ALA A 109 -6.67 30.21 11.07
CA ALA A 109 -6.36 28.96 10.38
C ALA A 109 -6.76 27.72 11.21
N VAL A 110 -7.32 26.70 10.53
CA VAL A 110 -7.74 25.43 11.15
C VAL A 110 -7.57 24.27 10.16
N GLU A 111 -7.12 23.11 10.65
CA GLU A 111 -7.21 21.82 9.94
C GLU A 111 -8.66 21.32 9.95
N VAL A 112 -9.23 21.14 8.76
CA VAL A 112 -10.63 20.71 8.56
C VAL A 112 -10.69 19.20 8.33
N GLU A 113 -9.82 18.69 7.47
CA GLU A 113 -9.64 17.26 7.23
C GLU A 113 -8.12 16.98 7.21
N SER A 114 -7.70 16.02 8.03
CA SER A 114 -6.31 15.58 8.12
C SER A 114 -5.90 14.75 6.91
N ILE A 115 -4.60 14.66 6.67
CA ILE A 115 -4.04 13.69 5.72
C ILE A 115 -4.43 12.27 6.17
N THR A 116 -4.95 11.47 5.23
CA THR A 116 -5.21 10.04 5.46
C THR A 116 -3.91 9.36 5.86
N SER A 117 -3.94 8.54 6.91
CA SER A 117 -2.75 7.92 7.49
C SER A 117 -3.04 6.48 7.90
N PRO A 118 -2.17 5.52 7.55
CA PRO A 118 -1.08 5.65 6.59
C PRO A 118 -1.62 5.89 5.15
N THR A 119 -0.77 6.40 4.26
CA THR A 119 -1.13 6.63 2.85
C THR A 119 0.05 6.38 1.92
N ASN A 120 -0.24 5.81 0.75
CA ASN A 120 0.70 5.66 -0.35
C ASN A 120 0.52 6.72 -1.45
N GLU A 121 -0.34 7.71 -1.22
CA GLU A 121 -0.63 8.75 -2.20
C GLU A 121 0.62 9.57 -2.53
N ASP A 122 0.76 9.89 -3.81
CA ASP A 122 1.91 10.63 -4.32
C ASP A 122 1.96 12.06 -3.78
N TYR A 123 0.79 12.68 -3.63
CA TYR A 123 0.61 14.02 -3.08
C TYR A 123 -0.50 14.00 -2.02
N PRO A 124 -0.16 13.71 -0.75
CA PRO A 124 -1.15 13.62 0.31
C PRO A 124 -1.95 14.93 0.45
N LEU A 125 -3.25 14.79 0.64
CA LEU A 125 -4.20 15.90 0.70
C LEU A 125 -4.48 16.29 2.15
N ILE A 126 -4.35 17.57 2.47
CA ILE A 126 -4.89 18.19 3.70
C ILE A 126 -5.96 19.21 3.31
N LYS A 127 -6.99 19.36 4.13
CA LYS A 127 -8.01 20.39 3.95
C LYS A 127 -7.96 21.39 5.09
N VAL A 128 -7.90 22.67 4.75
CA VAL A 128 -7.74 23.77 5.71
C VAL A 128 -8.74 24.88 5.43
N THR A 129 -8.96 25.73 6.43
CA THR A 129 -9.61 27.05 6.27
C THR A 129 -8.75 28.10 6.96
N ALA A 130 -8.84 29.36 6.54
CA ALA A 130 -8.06 30.45 7.10
C ALA A 130 -8.87 31.76 7.10
N TYR A 131 -9.97 31.76 7.84
CA TYR A 131 -10.86 32.92 7.93
C TYR A 131 -10.12 34.17 8.39
N ASP A 132 -10.24 35.26 7.64
CA ASP A 132 -9.86 36.58 8.10
C ASP A 132 -10.94 37.63 7.80
N THR A 133 -11.06 38.64 8.66
CA THR A 133 -12.13 39.64 8.53
C THR A 133 -11.80 40.69 7.45
N ILE A 134 -10.52 40.95 7.20
CA ILE A 134 -10.07 41.97 6.23
C ILE A 134 -9.57 41.32 4.94
N SER A 135 -8.74 40.29 5.06
CA SER A 135 -8.21 39.46 3.99
C SER A 135 -9.18 38.31 3.68
N SER A 136 -10.42 38.66 3.33
CA SER A 136 -11.52 37.72 3.03
C SER A 136 -11.85 37.67 1.54
N GLY A 137 -12.27 36.48 1.07
CA GLY A 137 -12.56 36.14 -0.31
C GLY A 137 -11.39 35.51 -1.06
N ASP A 138 -11.60 35.28 -2.36
CA ASP A 138 -10.66 34.60 -3.26
C ASP A 138 -9.23 35.16 -3.17
N ASN A 139 -8.27 34.26 -2.99
CA ASN A 139 -6.83 34.54 -3.07
C ASN A 139 -6.32 35.64 -2.10
N GLN A 140 -6.97 35.82 -0.95
CA GLN A 140 -6.58 36.85 0.02
C GLN A 140 -5.62 36.37 1.11
N VAL A 141 -5.52 35.05 1.35
CA VAL A 141 -4.60 34.49 2.35
C VAL A 141 -3.50 33.70 1.66
N LYS A 142 -2.25 33.94 2.06
CA LYS A 142 -1.08 33.26 1.50
C LYS A 142 -0.64 32.12 2.40
N VAL A 143 -0.55 30.92 1.85
CA VAL A 143 -0.14 29.71 2.56
C VAL A 143 1.24 29.28 2.12
N ARG A 144 2.11 28.96 3.09
CA ARG A 144 3.43 28.35 2.88
C ARG A 144 3.53 27.10 3.75
N ALA A 145 4.26 26.09 3.28
CA ALA A 145 4.46 24.85 4.01
C ALA A 145 5.94 24.54 4.24
N PHE A 146 6.23 23.88 5.36
CA PHE A 146 7.57 23.49 5.76
C PHE A 146 7.55 22.10 6.43
N ILE A 147 8.63 21.34 6.26
CA ILE A 147 8.89 20.10 6.99
C ILE A 147 10.20 20.27 7.76
N GLY A 148 10.12 20.29 9.09
CA GLY A 148 11.29 20.48 9.95
C GLY A 148 10.94 21.12 11.30
N GLU A 149 11.96 21.66 11.96
CA GLU A 149 11.82 22.30 13.28
C GLU A 149 11.38 23.78 13.21
N ASP A 150 11.48 24.39 12.03
CA ASP A 150 11.23 25.82 11.84
C ASP A 150 10.76 26.17 10.41
N THR A 151 10.51 27.46 10.18
CA THR A 151 10.10 28.04 8.88
C THR A 151 11.28 28.54 8.05
N SER A 152 12.49 28.00 8.26
CA SER A 152 13.67 28.36 7.47
C SER A 152 13.49 27.96 5.99
N PRO A 153 14.05 28.70 5.02
CA PRO A 153 13.91 28.39 3.59
C PRO A 153 14.39 26.99 3.17
N SER A 154 15.29 26.37 3.95
CA SER A 154 15.77 25.00 3.74
C SER A 154 14.71 23.94 4.04
N ASN A 155 13.74 24.25 4.91
CA ASN A 155 12.66 23.35 5.30
C ASN A 155 11.40 23.58 4.46
N GLN A 156 11.41 24.61 3.60
CA GLN A 156 10.24 24.97 2.80
C GLN A 156 9.96 23.91 1.73
N ILE A 157 8.72 23.44 1.72
CA ILE A 157 8.19 22.49 0.75
C ILE A 157 7.19 23.20 -0.17
N TYR A 158 6.59 22.46 -1.10
CA TYR A 158 5.66 22.98 -2.10
C TYR A 158 4.23 22.53 -1.83
N LEU A 159 3.29 23.33 -2.34
CA LEU A 159 1.85 23.12 -2.22
C LEU A 159 1.18 23.17 -3.59
N SER A 160 0.01 22.56 -3.69
CA SER A 160 -0.85 22.63 -4.87
C SER A 160 -2.33 22.47 -4.52
N GLU A 161 -3.20 23.27 -5.13
CA GLU A 161 -4.66 23.10 -5.04
C GLU A 161 -5.18 22.03 -6.00
N VAL A 162 -4.36 21.60 -6.96
CA VAL A 162 -4.68 20.53 -7.93
C VAL A 162 -4.01 19.22 -7.53
N SER A 163 -4.70 18.10 -7.77
CA SER A 163 -4.27 16.76 -7.34
C SER A 163 -3.09 16.17 -8.11
N THR A 164 -2.87 16.62 -9.34
CA THR A 164 -1.71 16.23 -10.16
C THR A 164 -0.93 17.48 -10.56
N PRO A 165 -0.12 18.04 -9.65
CA PRO A 165 0.59 19.29 -9.90
C PRO A 165 1.64 19.13 -11.00
N LEU A 166 1.51 19.88 -12.08
CA LEU A 166 2.57 20.04 -13.08
C LEU A 166 3.49 21.23 -12.76
N ALA A 167 3.08 22.10 -11.84
CA ALA A 167 3.83 23.29 -11.42
C ALA A 167 3.49 23.61 -9.94
N PRO A 168 4.12 22.93 -8.96
CA PRO A 168 3.93 23.21 -7.54
C PRO A 168 4.38 24.63 -7.19
N PHE A 169 3.75 25.24 -6.19
CA PHE A 169 4.15 26.57 -5.72
C PHE A 169 4.72 26.50 -4.30
N ARG A 170 5.77 27.28 -4.02
CA ARG A 170 6.28 27.51 -2.65
C ARG A 170 5.29 28.28 -1.77
N GLN A 171 4.30 28.90 -2.40
CA GLN A 171 3.19 29.58 -1.75
C GLN A 171 1.93 29.42 -2.59
N VAL A 172 0.79 29.25 -1.94
CA VAL A 172 -0.52 29.19 -2.58
C VAL A 172 -1.37 30.33 -2.01
N LEU A 173 -2.23 30.92 -2.83
CA LEU A 173 -3.22 31.89 -2.37
C LEU A 173 -4.54 31.18 -2.22
N ILE A 174 -5.16 31.29 -1.04
CA ILE A 174 -6.41 30.62 -0.71
C ILE A 174 -7.49 31.63 -0.35
N ASP A 175 -8.73 31.16 -0.28
CA ASP A 175 -9.85 31.96 0.18
C ASP A 175 -9.74 32.25 1.69
N GLY A 176 -9.99 33.50 2.07
CA GLY A 176 -10.02 33.94 3.47
C GLY A 176 -11.43 34.02 4.09
N ASP A 177 -12.46 33.51 3.41
CA ASP A 177 -13.84 33.46 3.91
C ASP A 177 -14.04 32.33 4.93
N LYS A 178 -15.01 32.55 5.82
CA LYS A 178 -15.23 31.69 6.99
C LYS A 178 -15.70 30.27 6.66
N ASP A 179 -16.42 30.13 5.57
CA ASP A 179 -17.10 28.89 5.19
C ASP A 179 -16.44 28.20 3.99
N GLU A 180 -15.30 28.72 3.53
CA GLU A 180 -14.54 28.17 2.41
C GLU A 180 -13.37 27.33 2.90
N ASN A 181 -13.32 26.10 2.38
CA ASN A 181 -12.29 25.13 2.69
C ASN A 181 -11.41 24.94 1.47
N THR A 182 -10.10 24.96 1.67
CA THR A 182 -9.13 24.74 0.60
C THR A 182 -8.46 23.38 0.74
N SER A 183 -8.43 22.65 -0.37
CA SER A 183 -7.71 21.39 -0.52
C SER A 183 -6.27 21.68 -0.94
N LEU A 184 -5.29 21.27 -0.13
CA LEU A 184 -3.88 21.47 -0.38
C LEU A 184 -3.17 20.11 -0.47
N HIS A 185 -2.53 19.86 -1.59
CA HIS A 185 -1.67 18.70 -1.82
C HIS A 185 -0.24 19.06 -1.39
N ILE A 186 0.38 18.17 -0.61
CA ILE A 186 1.72 18.36 -0.07
C ILE A 186 2.77 17.77 -1.01
N ILE A 187 3.77 18.56 -1.39
CA ILE A 187 4.86 18.16 -2.28
C ILE A 187 6.20 18.46 -1.61
N TYR A 188 7.08 17.47 -1.50
CA TYR A 188 8.36 17.62 -0.78
C TYR A 188 9.27 18.66 -1.45
N ASN A 189 9.52 18.49 -2.76
CA ASN A 189 10.40 19.38 -3.52
C ASN A 189 10.05 19.33 -5.01
N VAL A 190 10.81 20.05 -5.84
CA VAL A 190 10.81 19.91 -7.31
C VAL A 190 12.23 19.66 -7.81
N ASP A 191 12.37 18.94 -8.92
CA ASP A 191 13.67 18.72 -9.57
C ASP A 191 14.11 19.91 -10.45
N GLU A 192 15.21 19.76 -11.19
CA GLU A 192 15.75 20.82 -12.08
C GLU A 192 14.82 21.17 -13.25
N ASP A 193 13.87 20.30 -13.59
CA ASP A 193 12.90 20.44 -14.67
C ASP A 193 11.48 20.80 -14.15
N ASP A 194 11.38 21.25 -12.89
CA ASP A 194 10.14 21.57 -12.17
C ASP A 194 9.18 20.38 -11.95
N ASN A 195 9.65 19.13 -12.08
CA ASN A 195 8.83 17.97 -11.76
C ASN A 195 8.69 17.80 -10.24
N PRO A 196 7.49 17.50 -9.73
CA PRO A 196 7.28 17.27 -8.31
C PRO A 196 8.05 16.05 -7.79
N ILE A 197 8.67 16.21 -6.63
CA ILE A 197 9.29 15.15 -5.84
C ILE A 197 8.39 14.89 -4.63
N HIS A 198 8.03 13.63 -4.43
CA HIS A 198 7.11 13.21 -3.38
C HIS A 198 7.77 13.10 -2.01
N LEU A 199 6.95 13.02 -0.97
CA LEU A 199 7.41 12.60 0.36
C LEU A 199 7.88 11.15 0.32
N THR A 200 8.95 10.85 1.06
CA THR A 200 9.48 9.49 1.19
C THR A 200 8.83 8.76 2.36
N ASP A 201 8.71 7.45 2.26
CA ASP A 201 8.40 6.50 3.34
C ASP A 201 9.65 6.04 4.09
N GLY A 202 10.83 6.56 3.74
CA GLY A 202 12.11 6.16 4.30
C GLY A 202 12.59 4.76 3.90
N ASN A 203 11.89 4.07 2.98
CA ASN A 203 12.00 2.63 2.76
C ASN A 203 11.82 1.80 4.05
N LEU A 204 10.94 2.27 4.94
CA LEU A 204 10.54 1.55 6.14
C LEU A 204 9.31 0.73 5.82
N LEU A 205 9.27 -0.53 6.26
CA LEU A 205 8.13 -1.43 6.04
C LEU A 205 6.83 -0.86 6.60
N ASP A 206 6.87 -0.22 7.77
CA ASP A 206 5.70 0.41 8.36
C ASP A 206 5.48 1.86 7.91
N GLY A 207 6.28 2.39 6.97
CA GLY A 207 6.28 3.77 6.48
C GLY A 207 6.93 4.80 7.43
N LEU A 208 7.11 6.04 6.94
CA LEU A 208 7.70 7.15 7.70
C LEU A 208 6.64 8.07 8.30
N LEU A 209 6.68 8.25 9.63
CA LEU A 209 5.82 9.17 10.36
C LEU A 209 6.32 10.62 10.26
N TYR A 210 5.44 11.53 9.82
CA TYR A 210 5.72 12.97 9.73
C TYR A 210 5.08 13.71 10.90
N GLU A 211 5.90 14.07 11.89
CA GLU A 211 5.49 14.82 13.09
C GLU A 211 5.94 16.30 13.06
N ASN A 212 6.32 16.79 11.88
CA ASN A 212 7.05 18.04 11.70
C ASN A 212 6.53 18.91 10.54
N LEU A 213 5.30 18.68 10.08
CA LEU A 213 4.64 19.56 9.11
C LEU A 213 4.25 20.89 9.79
N ILE A 214 4.56 21.99 9.11
CA ILE A 214 4.22 23.36 9.51
C ILE A 214 3.55 24.06 8.31
N LEU A 215 2.37 24.63 8.51
CA LEU A 215 1.69 25.51 7.58
C LEU A 215 1.63 26.93 8.18
N VAL A 216 2.00 27.92 7.38
CA VAL A 216 1.96 29.35 7.75
C VAL A 216 0.98 30.06 6.85
N PHE A 217 0.01 30.74 7.44
CA PHE A 217 -1.04 31.49 6.76
C PHE A 217 -0.84 32.97 7.04
N GLU A 218 -0.44 33.72 6.01
CA GLU A 218 -0.16 35.15 6.06
C GLU A 218 -1.33 35.90 5.41
N ASP A 219 -1.89 36.88 6.13
CA ASP A 219 -2.88 37.80 5.57
C ASP A 219 -2.23 38.91 4.70
N ASN A 220 -3.06 39.81 4.15
CA ASN A 220 -2.58 40.93 3.34
C ASN A 220 -1.81 42.01 4.12
N ALA A 221 -2.01 42.10 5.44
CA ALA A 221 -1.30 43.02 6.32
C ALA A 221 0.01 42.43 6.88
N GLY A 222 0.26 41.15 6.61
CA GLY A 222 1.45 40.42 7.03
C GLY A 222 1.36 39.80 8.41
N ASN A 223 0.16 39.60 8.98
CA ASN A 223 0.00 38.82 10.19
C ASN A 223 -0.06 37.31 9.84
N ASP A 224 0.67 36.51 10.60
CA ASP A 224 0.76 35.06 10.39
C ASP A 224 -0.06 34.29 11.44
N SER A 225 -0.75 33.25 11.00
CA SER A 225 -1.13 32.12 11.85
C SER A 225 -0.37 30.87 11.44
N ILE A 226 -0.09 30.00 12.42
CA ILE A 226 0.73 28.80 12.23
C ILE A 226 -0.05 27.59 12.68
N LEU A 227 -0.20 26.62 11.78
CA LEU A 227 -0.60 25.26 12.10
C LEU A 227 0.65 24.38 12.05
N ASN A 228 0.87 23.59 13.08
CA ASN A 228 1.92 22.57 13.12
C ASN A 228 1.52 21.37 13.98
N VAL A 229 2.25 20.28 13.78
CA VAL A 229 2.03 19.02 14.50
C VAL A 229 2.47 19.12 15.98
N THR A 230 3.57 19.81 16.28
CA THR A 230 4.09 19.93 17.66
C THR A 230 3.11 20.59 18.63
N ASN A 231 2.31 21.56 18.15
CA ASN A 231 1.25 22.22 18.91
C ASN A 231 -0.11 21.51 18.78
N MET A 232 -0.15 20.33 18.13
CA MET A 232 -1.36 19.53 17.89
C MET A 232 -2.45 20.29 17.12
N THR A 233 -2.03 21.20 16.23
CA THR A 233 -2.93 21.96 15.33
C THR A 233 -2.99 21.35 13.92
N ILE A 234 -2.10 20.41 13.63
CA ILE A 234 -2.13 19.51 12.48
C ILE A 234 -2.00 18.09 13.02
N THR A 235 -2.76 17.16 12.47
CA THR A 235 -2.68 15.74 12.81
C THR A 235 -1.43 15.11 12.18
N PRO A 236 -0.57 14.38 12.92
CA PRO A 236 0.55 13.66 12.33
C PRO A 236 0.05 12.60 11.35
N PHE A 237 0.83 12.33 10.31
CA PHE A 237 0.46 11.38 9.27
C PHE A 237 1.66 10.54 8.87
N ARG A 238 1.38 9.37 8.28
CA ARG A 238 2.40 8.44 7.84
C ARG A 238 2.35 8.26 6.32
N ILE A 239 3.52 8.39 5.68
CA ILE A 239 3.71 8.01 4.28
C ILE A 239 4.26 6.62 4.24
N ASP A 240 3.53 5.73 3.60
CA ASP A 240 3.86 4.33 3.50
C ASP A 240 3.64 3.85 2.08
N ARG A 241 4.74 3.56 1.39
CA ARG A 241 4.76 3.09 0.00
C ARG A 241 5.44 1.74 -0.11
N THR A 242 5.84 1.16 1.03
CA THR A 242 6.56 -0.08 1.08
C THR A 242 5.53 -1.18 1.32
N ALA A 243 5.49 -2.16 0.42
CA ALA A 243 4.58 -3.27 0.59
C ALA A 243 4.95 -4.16 1.78
N PRO A 244 3.97 -4.80 2.44
CA PRO A 244 4.25 -5.79 3.46
C PRO A 244 5.05 -6.94 2.85
N ASN A 245 5.98 -7.53 3.60
CA ASN A 245 6.74 -8.72 3.18
C ASN A 245 6.17 -9.98 3.85
N PRO A 246 5.20 -10.68 3.21
CA PRO A 246 4.57 -11.86 3.80
C PRO A 246 5.45 -13.11 3.83
N TYR A 247 6.59 -13.14 3.12
CA TYR A 247 7.39 -14.38 2.95
C TYR A 247 8.70 -14.37 3.74
N GLY A 248 8.92 -13.38 4.61
CA GLY A 248 10.12 -13.35 5.44
C GLY A 248 11.43 -13.12 4.67
N THR A 249 11.38 -12.94 3.35
CA THR A 249 12.60 -12.91 2.52
C THR A 249 13.49 -11.75 2.92
N GLY A 250 14.70 -12.04 3.41
CA GLY A 250 15.65 -11.02 3.87
C GLY A 250 15.36 -10.47 5.27
N LEU A 251 14.52 -11.14 6.06
CA LEU A 251 14.25 -10.82 7.47
C LEU A 251 14.82 -11.94 8.36
N ASP A 252 15.54 -11.57 9.43
CA ASP A 252 16.23 -12.54 10.29
C ASP A 252 15.30 -13.25 11.31
N ASP A 253 14.14 -12.65 11.63
CA ASP A 253 13.23 -13.09 12.70
C ASP A 253 11.81 -13.41 12.18
N TYR A 254 11.66 -13.66 10.88
CA TYR A 254 10.37 -14.02 10.27
C TYR A 254 10.57 -14.97 9.08
N ASP A 255 10.00 -16.17 9.18
CA ASP A 255 10.17 -17.25 8.19
C ASP A 255 9.09 -17.21 7.09
N GLY A 256 8.14 -16.27 7.15
CA GLY A 256 7.03 -16.16 6.22
C GLY A 256 5.71 -16.70 6.77
N ILE A 257 4.64 -16.49 6.01
CA ILE A 257 3.32 -17.05 6.28
C ILE A 257 3.32 -18.57 6.14
N SER A 258 2.50 -19.23 6.94
CA SER A 258 2.26 -20.67 6.83
C SER A 258 0.91 -20.95 6.20
N TYR A 259 0.86 -22.03 5.43
CA TYR A 259 -0.37 -22.56 4.89
C TYR A 259 -0.70 -23.91 5.52
N SER A 260 -1.98 -24.15 5.81
CA SER A 260 -2.46 -25.49 6.12
C SER A 260 -3.74 -25.79 5.37
N LEU A 261 -3.78 -26.96 4.72
CA LEU A 261 -4.93 -27.43 3.98
C LEU A 261 -5.82 -28.29 4.86
N THR A 262 -7.12 -28.10 4.76
CA THR A 262 -8.09 -28.97 5.45
C THR A 262 -8.53 -30.10 4.51
N HIS A 263 -8.53 -31.32 5.03
CA HIS A 263 -8.95 -32.53 4.32
C HIS A 263 -10.05 -33.27 5.14
N GLN A 264 -11.24 -32.67 5.28
CA GLN A 264 -12.33 -33.31 6.03
C GLN A 264 -13.53 -33.64 5.14
N LEU A 265 -14.14 -34.81 5.39
CA LEU A 265 -15.50 -35.12 4.93
C LEU A 265 -16.50 -34.34 5.79
N ILE A 266 -16.88 -33.13 5.38
CA ILE A 266 -17.96 -32.35 6.02
C ILE A 266 -19.15 -32.23 5.06
N GLY A 267 -20.13 -33.14 5.17
CA GLY A 267 -21.40 -33.02 4.43
C GLY A 267 -21.43 -33.69 3.05
N GLN A 268 -21.96 -32.99 2.02
CA GLN A 268 -22.16 -33.47 0.64
C GLN A 268 -21.08 -33.01 -0.37
N VAL A 269 -20.10 -32.21 0.06
CA VAL A 269 -18.96 -31.75 -0.77
C VAL A 269 -17.71 -32.37 -0.17
N ASN A 270 -16.89 -33.05 -0.98
CA ASN A 270 -15.59 -33.52 -0.49
C ASN A 270 -14.56 -32.40 -0.68
N ASP A 271 -13.74 -32.17 0.32
CA ASP A 271 -12.53 -31.37 0.17
C ASP A 271 -11.52 -32.12 -0.74
N ILE A 272 -10.29 -31.64 -0.82
CA ILE A 272 -9.18 -32.35 -1.46
C ILE A 272 -8.88 -33.68 -0.77
N TYR A 273 -8.29 -34.61 -1.54
CA TYR A 273 -7.78 -35.87 -1.02
C TYR A 273 -6.37 -35.67 -0.45
N TYR A 274 -6.09 -36.30 0.70
CA TYR A 274 -4.77 -36.32 1.32
C TYR A 274 -4.27 -37.76 1.40
N ASN A 275 -3.19 -38.07 0.69
CA ASN A 275 -2.58 -39.39 0.70
C ASN A 275 -1.59 -39.51 1.88
N VAL A 276 -2.02 -40.16 2.95
CA VAL A 276 -1.16 -40.42 4.13
C VAL A 276 -0.07 -41.47 3.88
N ASP A 277 -0.17 -42.24 2.79
CA ASP A 277 0.66 -43.43 2.53
C ASP A 277 1.96 -43.09 1.74
N ASN A 278 2.20 -41.80 1.41
CA ASN A 278 3.30 -41.30 0.58
C ASN A 278 4.57 -40.86 1.38
N ILE A 279 4.68 -41.25 2.64
CA ILE A 279 5.83 -40.86 3.49
C ILE A 279 6.98 -41.85 3.31
N THR A 280 7.88 -41.55 2.38
CA THR A 280 9.12 -42.33 2.18
C THR A 280 10.33 -41.43 2.48
N ASP A 281 11.13 -41.79 3.49
CA ASP A 281 12.44 -41.20 3.82
C ASP A 281 12.53 -39.69 4.13
N GLY A 282 11.45 -39.07 4.61
CA GLY A 282 11.49 -37.67 5.09
C GLY A 282 11.69 -36.64 3.99
N ILE A 283 11.34 -37.00 2.75
CA ILE A 283 11.12 -36.09 1.63
C ILE A 283 9.61 -35.99 1.46
N ASP A 284 9.03 -34.83 1.78
CA ASP A 284 7.59 -34.59 1.60
C ASP A 284 7.30 -34.51 0.08
N TYR A 285 6.64 -35.52 -0.47
CA TYR A 285 5.99 -35.37 -1.76
C TYR A 285 4.69 -34.56 -1.59
N ASN A 286 4.17 -33.98 -2.68
CA ASN A 286 2.84 -33.36 -2.66
C ASN A 286 1.78 -34.43 -2.34
N ASP A 287 1.35 -34.47 -1.08
CA ASP A 287 0.37 -35.45 -0.58
C ASP A 287 -1.08 -35.06 -0.83
N TYR A 288 -1.31 -33.87 -1.41
CA TYR A 288 -2.63 -33.33 -1.69
C TYR A 288 -3.01 -33.50 -3.15
N PHE A 289 -4.17 -34.12 -3.37
CA PHE A 289 -4.72 -34.39 -4.68
C PHE A 289 -6.12 -33.80 -4.83
N TRP A 290 -6.38 -33.22 -6.00
CA TRP A 290 -7.74 -32.98 -6.50
C TRP A 290 -8.17 -34.20 -7.30
N ASN A 291 -9.15 -34.96 -6.79
CA ASN A 291 -9.64 -36.18 -7.43
C ASN A 291 -11.10 -36.07 -7.86
N LEU A 292 -11.69 -37.13 -8.44
CA LEU A 292 -13.09 -37.12 -8.90
C LEU A 292 -14.11 -36.81 -7.81
N ALA A 293 -13.76 -37.03 -6.55
CA ALA A 293 -14.63 -36.76 -5.43
C ALA A 293 -14.49 -35.31 -4.93
N SER A 294 -13.36 -34.65 -5.17
CA SER A 294 -13.07 -33.28 -4.72
C SER A 294 -14.06 -32.27 -5.29
N GLY A 295 -14.45 -31.29 -4.48
CA GLY A 295 -15.33 -30.19 -4.88
C GLY A 295 -14.89 -28.82 -4.38
N GLN A 296 -13.94 -28.76 -3.46
CA GLN A 296 -13.35 -27.50 -2.96
C GLN A 296 -11.97 -27.70 -2.33
N VAL A 297 -11.20 -26.63 -2.25
CA VAL A 297 -9.96 -26.52 -1.45
C VAL A 297 -10.23 -25.58 -0.28
N ARG A 298 -9.91 -26.01 0.95
CA ARG A 298 -9.90 -25.11 2.11
C ARG A 298 -8.48 -24.85 2.58
N VAL A 299 -8.16 -23.57 2.70
CA VAL A 299 -6.82 -23.09 2.99
C VAL A 299 -6.89 -22.21 4.22
N ASN A 300 -6.16 -22.60 5.26
CA ASN A 300 -5.90 -21.73 6.39
C ASN A 300 -4.56 -21.02 6.19
N VAL A 301 -4.54 -19.71 6.38
CA VAL A 301 -3.31 -18.90 6.37
C VAL A 301 -3.01 -18.41 7.77
N SER A 302 -1.79 -18.65 8.24
CA SER A 302 -1.31 -18.25 9.56
C SER A 302 0.07 -17.60 9.50
N ASP A 303 0.60 -17.24 10.68
CA ASP A 303 1.93 -16.67 10.85
C ASP A 303 2.14 -15.39 10.01
N LEU A 304 1.16 -14.49 10.06
CA LEU A 304 1.30 -13.17 9.47
C LEU A 304 2.51 -12.41 10.05
N PRO A 305 3.11 -11.47 9.29
CA PRO A 305 4.18 -10.61 9.80
C PRO A 305 3.77 -9.96 11.12
N THR A 306 4.72 -9.85 12.05
CA THR A 306 4.45 -9.17 13.32
C THR A 306 4.25 -7.68 13.08
N ALA A 307 3.46 -7.03 13.94
CA ALA A 307 3.28 -5.57 13.88
C ALA A 307 4.63 -4.82 14.05
N ASP A 308 5.60 -5.40 14.75
CA ASP A 308 6.93 -4.81 14.92
C ASP A 308 7.77 -4.85 13.62
N ILE A 309 7.42 -5.71 12.66
CA ILE A 309 8.04 -5.74 11.32
C ILE A 309 7.35 -4.73 10.41
N ASP A 310 6.03 -4.75 10.38
CA ASP A 310 5.21 -3.86 9.59
C ASP A 310 3.87 -3.60 10.31
N ASN A 311 3.71 -2.40 10.89
CA ASN A 311 2.48 -2.02 11.58
C ASN A 311 1.33 -1.71 10.62
N SER A 312 1.64 -1.40 9.36
CA SER A 312 0.63 -1.01 8.36
C SER A 312 -0.24 -2.20 7.93
N ILE A 313 0.21 -3.43 8.20
CA ILE A 313 -0.57 -4.65 7.93
C ILE A 313 -1.90 -4.68 8.70
N LEU A 314 -1.94 -4.08 9.90
CA LEU A 314 -3.14 -4.02 10.71
C LEU A 314 -4.17 -3.08 10.07
N GLY A 315 -5.35 -3.63 9.75
CA GLY A 315 -6.38 -2.92 9.00
C GLY A 315 -6.25 -3.04 7.48
N GLY A 316 -5.16 -3.65 6.99
CA GLY A 316 -5.02 -4.10 5.62
C GLY A 316 -5.94 -5.28 5.28
N THR A 317 -5.68 -5.95 4.15
CA THR A 317 -6.47 -7.09 3.69
C THR A 317 -5.61 -8.26 3.22
N ILE A 318 -6.19 -9.45 3.27
CA ILE A 318 -5.63 -10.69 2.72
C ILE A 318 -6.67 -11.37 1.85
N HIS A 319 -6.23 -11.98 0.75
CA HIS A 319 -7.05 -12.86 -0.08
C HIS A 319 -6.20 -13.94 -0.73
N LEU A 320 -6.86 -14.96 -1.27
CA LEU A 320 -6.18 -16.00 -2.05
C LEU A 320 -6.31 -15.75 -3.54
N MET A 321 -5.21 -16.02 -4.24
CA MET A 321 -5.20 -16.18 -5.67
C MET A 321 -4.73 -17.59 -6.02
N ALA A 322 -5.25 -18.14 -7.11
CA ALA A 322 -4.80 -19.43 -7.62
C ALA A 322 -4.64 -19.42 -9.15
N LYS A 323 -3.89 -20.41 -9.65
CA LYS A 323 -3.76 -20.71 -11.07
C LYS A 323 -3.67 -22.22 -11.27
N VAL A 324 -3.92 -22.66 -12.50
CA VAL A 324 -3.75 -24.04 -12.93
C VAL A 324 -2.77 -24.04 -14.11
N ASP A 325 -1.77 -24.93 -14.08
CA ASP A 325 -0.87 -25.25 -15.19
C ASP A 325 -0.15 -24.08 -15.84
N ASP A 326 0.61 -23.37 -15.01
CA ASP A 326 1.61 -22.45 -15.53
C ASP A 326 2.85 -22.52 -14.64
N GLU A 327 3.96 -23.06 -15.14
CA GLU A 327 5.25 -23.03 -14.45
C GLU A 327 5.78 -21.59 -14.26
N ASN A 328 5.19 -20.59 -14.93
CA ASN A 328 5.57 -19.20 -14.75
C ASN A 328 5.20 -18.70 -13.34
N SER A 329 6.21 -18.46 -12.51
CA SER A 329 6.07 -17.95 -11.14
C SER A 329 5.47 -16.53 -11.05
N SER A 330 5.18 -15.88 -12.17
CA SER A 330 4.55 -14.56 -12.18
C SER A 330 3.11 -14.59 -11.64
N ILE A 331 2.82 -13.68 -10.70
CA ILE A 331 1.47 -13.46 -10.15
C ILE A 331 0.43 -13.08 -11.22
N VAL A 332 0.85 -12.58 -12.39
CA VAL A 332 -0.05 -12.09 -13.46
C VAL A 332 -0.99 -13.18 -14.00
N ASN A 333 -0.62 -14.45 -13.83
CA ASN A 333 -1.42 -15.59 -14.27
C ASN A 333 -2.33 -16.16 -13.16
N TYR A 334 -2.24 -15.62 -11.94
CA TYR A 334 -3.13 -16.00 -10.86
C TYR A 334 -4.44 -15.22 -10.98
N VAL A 335 -5.53 -15.87 -10.59
CA VAL A 335 -6.88 -15.30 -10.56
C VAL A 335 -7.33 -15.23 -9.10
N ASN A 336 -8.07 -14.17 -8.74
CA ASN A 336 -8.66 -14.04 -7.42
C ASN A 336 -9.68 -15.15 -7.17
N MET A 337 -9.47 -15.92 -6.10
CA MET A 337 -10.29 -17.10 -5.78
C MET A 337 -11.28 -16.83 -4.66
N ALA A 338 -10.92 -15.96 -3.72
CA ALA A 338 -11.71 -15.69 -2.53
C ALA A 338 -11.94 -14.18 -2.35
N GLN A 339 -12.99 -13.85 -1.60
CA GLN A 339 -13.21 -12.47 -1.17
C GLN A 339 -12.10 -12.06 -0.19
N SER A 340 -11.63 -10.82 -0.31
CA SER A 340 -10.66 -10.28 0.62
C SER A 340 -11.23 -10.13 2.03
N GLU A 341 -10.42 -10.48 3.01
CA GLU A 341 -10.71 -10.37 4.44
C GLU A 341 -9.80 -9.32 5.09
N VAL A 342 -10.32 -8.63 6.11
CA VAL A 342 -9.59 -7.57 6.81
C VAL A 342 -8.70 -8.16 7.88
N ILE A 343 -7.45 -7.72 7.92
CA ILE A 343 -6.49 -8.12 8.94
C ILE A 343 -6.74 -7.34 10.23
N THR A 344 -7.09 -8.06 11.28
CA THR A 344 -7.32 -7.50 12.62
C THR A 344 -6.22 -7.93 13.60
N ALA A 345 -6.20 -7.31 14.79
CA ALA A 345 -5.24 -7.66 15.83
C ALA A 345 -5.33 -9.12 16.29
N ASP A 346 -6.50 -9.76 16.12
CA ASP A 346 -6.73 -11.15 16.51
C ASP A 346 -6.00 -12.15 15.59
N HIS A 347 -5.55 -11.71 14.41
CA HIS A 347 -4.80 -12.52 13.45
C HIS A 347 -3.28 -12.38 13.59
N LEU A 348 -2.81 -11.40 14.37
CA LEU A 348 -1.39 -11.03 14.40
C LEU A 348 -0.65 -11.69 15.59
N PRO A 349 0.64 -12.04 15.42
CA PRO A 349 1.50 -12.47 16.52
C PRO A 349 1.60 -11.43 17.65
N PRO A 350 1.97 -11.82 18.90
CA PRO A 350 2.48 -13.14 19.30
C PRO A 350 1.40 -14.15 19.70
N ASN A 351 0.13 -13.74 19.81
CA ASN A 351 -0.95 -14.61 20.27
C ASN A 351 -2.16 -14.47 19.34
N PRO A 352 -2.09 -14.99 18.10
CA PRO A 352 -3.25 -15.01 17.22
C PRO A 352 -4.36 -15.84 17.88
N THR A 353 -5.57 -15.29 17.91
CA THR A 353 -6.78 -15.97 18.38
C THR A 353 -7.71 -16.36 17.24
N ASP A 354 -7.41 -15.89 16.04
CA ASP A 354 -8.15 -16.18 14.82
C ASP A 354 -7.20 -16.54 13.66
N MET A 355 -7.70 -17.24 12.66
CA MET A 355 -6.99 -17.60 11.44
C MET A 355 -7.88 -17.34 10.23
N PHE A 356 -7.29 -17.01 9.10
CA PHE A 356 -8.05 -16.90 7.86
C PHE A 356 -8.36 -18.29 7.33
N ASP A 357 -9.65 -18.61 7.15
CA ASP A 357 -10.13 -19.86 6.57
C ASP A 357 -10.83 -19.55 5.24
N PHE A 358 -10.12 -19.79 4.15
CA PHE A 358 -10.63 -19.55 2.80
C PHE A 358 -11.10 -20.86 2.17
N SER A 359 -12.20 -20.80 1.42
CA SER A 359 -12.68 -21.90 0.60
C SER A 359 -12.67 -21.50 -0.87
N ILE A 360 -12.04 -22.33 -1.71
CA ILE A 360 -11.96 -22.17 -3.17
C ILE A 360 -12.79 -23.30 -3.79
N SER A 361 -13.81 -22.97 -4.57
CA SER A 361 -14.66 -23.98 -5.20
C SER A 361 -14.09 -24.46 -6.55
N GLU A 362 -14.58 -25.59 -7.05
CA GLU A 362 -14.29 -26.06 -8.41
C GLU A 362 -14.61 -25.00 -9.49
N GLU A 363 -15.69 -24.23 -9.31
CA GLU A 363 -16.09 -23.19 -10.26
C GLU A 363 -15.07 -22.04 -10.32
N ASP A 364 -14.50 -21.66 -9.17
CA ASP A 364 -13.50 -20.59 -9.08
C ASP A 364 -12.18 -20.98 -9.78
N LEU A 365 -11.85 -22.28 -9.78
CA LEU A 365 -10.68 -22.83 -10.46
C LEU A 365 -10.83 -22.96 -11.98
N GLY A 366 -11.96 -22.53 -12.56
CA GLY A 366 -12.23 -22.60 -13.99
C GLY A 366 -13.12 -23.76 -14.43
N GLY A 367 -13.66 -24.53 -13.48
CA GLY A 367 -14.56 -25.67 -13.74
C GLY A 367 -13.85 -27.00 -14.05
N PRO A 368 -14.59 -28.05 -14.42
CA PRO A 368 -14.10 -29.44 -14.48
C PRO A 368 -13.16 -29.75 -15.65
N ASP A 369 -12.85 -28.78 -16.51
CA ASP A 369 -12.06 -28.98 -17.75
C ASP A 369 -10.54 -28.87 -17.47
N PHE A 370 -10.06 -29.43 -16.37
CA PHE A 370 -8.62 -29.54 -16.12
C PHE A 370 -7.96 -30.40 -17.21
N ALA A 371 -6.77 -30.02 -17.68
CA ALA A 371 -6.05 -30.81 -18.65
C ALA A 371 -5.60 -32.11 -17.99
N GLU A 372 -6.20 -33.24 -18.36
CA GLU A 372 -5.91 -34.51 -17.71
C GLU A 372 -4.40 -34.87 -17.79
N GLY A 373 -3.80 -35.25 -16.65
CA GLY A 373 -2.58 -36.05 -16.59
C GLY A 373 -1.26 -35.37 -16.27
N ASP A 374 -1.21 -34.10 -15.87
CA ASP A 374 -0.01 -33.45 -15.27
C ASP A 374 -0.34 -32.11 -14.58
N SER A 375 -1.62 -31.84 -14.31
CA SER A 375 -2.03 -30.52 -13.87
C SER A 375 -1.74 -30.26 -12.40
N ILE A 376 -1.36 -29.03 -12.06
CA ILE A 376 -1.11 -28.58 -10.68
C ILE A 376 -1.86 -27.28 -10.42
N ILE A 377 -2.63 -27.27 -9.34
CA ILE A 377 -3.23 -26.06 -8.77
C ILE A 377 -2.18 -25.40 -7.89
N TYR A 378 -1.85 -24.13 -8.16
CA TYR A 378 -0.99 -23.32 -7.31
C TYR A 378 -1.80 -22.26 -6.60
N ILE A 379 -1.63 -22.12 -5.28
CA ILE A 379 -2.34 -21.14 -4.45
C ILE A 379 -1.32 -20.26 -3.72
N ILE A 380 -1.61 -18.96 -3.67
CA ILE A 380 -0.87 -17.96 -2.89
C ILE A 380 -1.82 -17.10 -2.07
N ALA A 381 -1.35 -16.64 -0.91
CA ALA A 381 -1.96 -15.51 -0.23
C ALA A 381 -1.35 -14.20 -0.73
N VAL A 382 -2.21 -13.20 -0.94
CA VAL A 382 -1.83 -11.84 -1.29
C VAL A 382 -2.27 -10.92 -0.16
N ILE A 383 -1.30 -10.19 0.39
CA ILE A 383 -1.49 -9.25 1.48
C ILE A 383 -1.37 -7.83 0.94
N THR A 384 -2.34 -7.01 1.31
CA THR A 384 -2.35 -5.56 1.08
C THR A 384 -2.33 -4.88 2.43
N ASP A 385 -1.42 -3.94 2.66
CA ASP A 385 -1.43 -3.17 3.90
C ASP A 385 -2.59 -2.15 3.96
N LEU A 386 -2.67 -1.40 5.06
CA LEU A 386 -3.66 -0.35 5.27
C LEU A 386 -3.47 0.86 4.34
N ALA A 387 -2.25 1.11 3.85
CA ALA A 387 -1.96 2.15 2.88
C ALA A 387 -2.34 1.75 1.44
N GLY A 388 -2.59 0.47 1.19
CA GLY A 388 -2.95 -0.11 -0.10
C GLY A 388 -1.78 -0.70 -0.89
N ASN A 389 -0.61 -0.90 -0.29
CA ASN A 389 0.55 -1.48 -0.98
C ASN A 389 0.48 -3.01 -0.98
N VAL A 390 0.90 -3.62 -2.09
CA VAL A 390 0.85 -5.08 -2.32
C VAL A 390 2.26 -5.57 -2.64
N TYR A 391 2.66 -6.69 -2.04
CA TYR A 391 3.98 -7.28 -2.32
C TYR A 391 4.08 -7.71 -3.78
N ASP A 392 5.10 -7.22 -4.48
CA ASP A 392 5.34 -7.63 -5.86
C ASP A 392 6.12 -8.94 -5.89
N HIS A 393 5.41 -10.05 -6.10
CA HIS A 393 5.90 -11.44 -6.06
C HIS A 393 6.93 -11.79 -7.18
N ILE A 394 7.57 -10.78 -7.79
CA ILE A 394 8.48 -10.93 -8.94
C ILE A 394 9.94 -11.16 -8.50
N THR A 395 10.36 -10.66 -7.33
CA THR A 395 11.78 -10.68 -6.92
C THR A 395 12.20 -11.90 -6.09
N SER A 396 11.24 -12.59 -5.47
CA SER A 396 11.44 -13.87 -4.79
C SER A 396 10.22 -14.75 -5.09
N PRO A 397 10.40 -16.02 -5.51
CA PRO A 397 9.25 -16.88 -5.71
C PRO A 397 8.47 -16.98 -4.39
N PRO A 398 7.15 -16.75 -4.42
CA PRO A 398 6.33 -16.86 -3.21
C PRO A 398 6.35 -18.29 -2.69
N ASP A 399 6.16 -18.46 -1.39
CA ASP A 399 5.74 -19.76 -0.87
C ASP A 399 4.35 -20.06 -1.44
N VAL A 400 4.30 -21.13 -2.23
CA VAL A 400 3.12 -21.58 -2.96
C VAL A 400 2.66 -22.90 -2.36
N ILE A 401 1.34 -23.06 -2.23
CA ILE A 401 0.75 -24.38 -2.08
C ILE A 401 0.57 -24.98 -3.47
N SER A 402 0.97 -26.23 -3.66
CA SER A 402 0.67 -27.01 -4.86
C SER A 402 -0.23 -28.19 -4.55
N ILE A 403 -1.26 -28.40 -5.37
CA ILE A 403 -2.16 -29.55 -5.31
C ILE A 403 -2.17 -30.21 -6.68
N THR A 404 -1.81 -31.48 -6.74
CA THR A 404 -1.79 -32.26 -7.99
C THR A 404 -3.22 -32.61 -8.39
N ILE A 405 -3.56 -32.49 -9.68
CA ILE A 405 -4.87 -32.90 -10.20
C ILE A 405 -4.75 -34.29 -10.79
N ASP A 406 -5.52 -35.23 -10.23
CA ASP A 406 -5.68 -36.56 -10.79
C ASP A 406 -7.11 -37.07 -10.59
N THR A 407 -7.86 -37.05 -11.68
CA THR A 407 -9.26 -37.48 -11.73
C THR A 407 -9.44 -38.79 -12.51
N ILE A 408 -8.36 -39.44 -12.92
CA ILE A 408 -8.45 -40.66 -13.72
C ILE A 408 -8.26 -41.85 -12.80
N PRO A 409 -9.23 -42.78 -12.74
CA PRO A 409 -9.01 -44.05 -12.04
C PRO A 409 -8.13 -44.99 -12.87
N PRO A 410 -7.38 -45.88 -12.20
CA PRO A 410 -6.48 -46.83 -12.86
C PRO A 410 -7.14 -47.60 -14.02
N ALA A 411 -6.33 -47.95 -15.02
CA ALA A 411 -6.76 -48.75 -16.14
C ALA A 411 -7.35 -50.10 -15.70
N VAL A 412 -8.24 -50.66 -16.54
CA VAL A 412 -8.84 -51.98 -16.27
C VAL A 412 -7.84 -53.08 -16.58
N GLY A 413 -7.60 -53.97 -15.63
CA GLY A 413 -6.82 -55.19 -15.79
C GLY A 413 -7.61 -56.45 -15.44
N THR A 414 -6.91 -57.56 -15.25
CA THR A 414 -7.48 -58.87 -14.86
C THR A 414 -6.47 -59.58 -13.97
N ILE A 415 -6.94 -60.36 -12.99
CA ILE A 415 -6.07 -61.18 -12.15
C ILE A 415 -6.09 -62.65 -12.59
N ASN A 416 -4.99 -63.36 -12.33
CA ASN A 416 -4.95 -64.82 -12.44
C ASN A 416 -4.63 -65.41 -11.08
N LEU A 417 -5.40 -66.39 -10.63
CA LEU A 417 -5.21 -66.97 -9.30
C LEU A 417 -4.27 -68.18 -9.35
N GLU A 418 -3.21 -68.14 -8.56
CA GLU A 418 -2.26 -69.23 -8.40
C GLU A 418 -2.42 -69.86 -7.01
N THR A 419 -2.99 -71.07 -6.95
CA THR A 419 -3.15 -71.81 -5.70
C THR A 419 -1.93 -72.68 -5.41
N ASP A 420 -1.55 -72.77 -4.14
CA ASP A 420 -0.43 -73.57 -3.66
C ASP A 420 -0.90 -74.48 -2.52
N ILE A 421 -0.18 -75.58 -2.29
CA ILE A 421 -0.50 -76.56 -1.26
C ILE A 421 0.67 -76.69 -0.28
N ASN A 422 0.36 -76.85 1.01
CA ASN A 422 1.37 -77.25 1.98
C ASN A 422 1.74 -78.72 1.73
N ASP A 423 3.04 -79.02 1.62
CA ASP A 423 3.62 -80.22 0.98
C ASP A 423 3.33 -81.54 1.73
N GLU A 424 2.05 -81.93 1.82
CA GLU A 424 1.56 -83.20 2.35
C GLU A 424 1.09 -84.08 1.16
N ASN A 425 1.78 -85.21 0.97
CA ASN A 425 1.82 -86.11 -0.20
C ASN A 425 0.49 -86.61 -0.86
N ASN A 426 -0.68 -86.06 -0.55
CA ASN A 426 -1.98 -86.57 -1.03
C ASN A 426 -2.75 -85.62 -1.97
N SER A 427 -2.31 -84.36 -2.12
CA SER A 427 -2.95 -83.39 -3.02
C SER A 427 -2.01 -82.86 -4.10
N VAL A 428 -2.58 -82.22 -5.11
CA VAL A 428 -1.87 -81.54 -6.20
C VAL A 428 -2.46 -80.14 -6.32
N ALA A 429 -1.61 -79.11 -6.35
CA ALA A 429 -2.03 -77.75 -6.66
C ALA A 429 -2.55 -77.68 -8.10
N VAL A 430 -3.78 -77.18 -8.26
CA VAL A 430 -4.39 -76.98 -9.58
C VAL A 430 -4.85 -75.52 -9.65
N PRO A 431 -4.27 -74.70 -10.55
CA PRO A 431 -4.65 -73.29 -10.68
C PRO A 431 -6.17 -73.11 -10.85
N GLY A 432 -6.73 -72.15 -10.11
CA GLY A 432 -8.17 -71.87 -10.09
C GLY A 432 -9.02 -72.86 -9.29
N TYR A 433 -8.42 -73.81 -8.57
CA TYR A 433 -9.13 -74.72 -7.67
C TYR A 433 -8.54 -74.66 -6.26
N TRP A 434 -9.42 -74.61 -5.27
CA TRP A 434 -9.12 -74.77 -3.85
C TRP A 434 -9.46 -76.21 -3.42
N ASN A 435 -8.54 -76.86 -2.71
CA ASN A 435 -8.74 -78.21 -2.16
C ASN A 435 -8.39 -78.24 -0.66
N ILE A 436 -8.60 -79.39 -0.02
CA ILE A 436 -8.42 -79.56 1.43
C ILE A 436 -7.00 -79.28 1.93
N ASP A 437 -5.99 -79.34 1.06
CA ASP A 437 -4.58 -79.11 1.40
C ASP A 437 -4.07 -77.76 0.82
N THR A 438 -4.95 -76.94 0.25
CA THR A 438 -4.60 -75.59 -0.24
C THR A 438 -4.50 -74.65 0.95
N ASP A 439 -3.31 -74.09 1.18
CA ASP A 439 -3.03 -73.24 2.34
C ASP A 439 -2.86 -71.76 1.96
N LYS A 440 -2.75 -71.45 0.66
CA LYS A 440 -2.67 -70.08 0.15
C LYS A 440 -3.04 -69.96 -1.32
N VAL A 441 -3.43 -68.74 -1.69
CA VAL A 441 -3.56 -68.27 -3.06
C VAL A 441 -2.65 -67.05 -3.26
N THR A 442 -1.84 -67.08 -4.31
CA THR A 442 -1.09 -65.92 -4.79
C THR A 442 -1.91 -65.25 -5.88
N VAL A 443 -2.07 -63.94 -5.77
CA VAL A 443 -2.73 -63.09 -6.75
C VAL A 443 -1.67 -62.22 -7.41
N PRO A 444 -1.04 -62.67 -8.51
CA PRO A 444 -0.19 -61.83 -9.34
C PRO A 444 -1.02 -60.79 -10.09
N LEU A 445 -0.63 -59.53 -9.94
CA LEU A 445 -1.13 -58.39 -10.72
C LEU A 445 -0.14 -57.98 -11.83
N GLY A 446 1.14 -58.33 -11.67
CA GLY A 446 2.17 -58.06 -12.66
C GLY A 446 2.65 -56.61 -12.60
N ASP A 447 2.92 -56.03 -13.77
CA ASP A 447 3.42 -54.66 -13.90
C ASP A 447 2.28 -53.65 -13.74
N LEU A 448 2.35 -52.86 -12.67
CA LEU A 448 1.43 -51.79 -12.31
C LEU A 448 2.02 -50.39 -12.59
N SER A 449 3.08 -50.27 -13.39
CA SER A 449 3.72 -48.97 -13.70
C SER A 449 2.81 -48.00 -14.47
N ASP A 450 3.34 -46.82 -14.81
CA ASP A 450 2.66 -45.64 -15.41
C ASP A 450 1.71 -45.95 -16.58
N ASP A 451 1.87 -47.08 -17.27
CA ASP A 451 0.94 -47.56 -18.30
C ASP A 451 -0.47 -47.88 -17.74
N ILE A 452 -0.59 -48.09 -16.42
CA ILE A 452 -1.85 -48.30 -15.69
C ILE A 452 -2.46 -46.97 -15.23
N ASP A 453 -1.66 -46.11 -14.61
CA ASP A 453 -2.02 -44.77 -14.17
C ASP A 453 -0.75 -43.94 -13.90
N THR A 454 -0.76 -42.64 -14.24
CA THR A 454 0.38 -41.74 -14.02
C THR A 454 0.73 -41.60 -12.53
N TYR A 455 -0.27 -41.64 -11.65
CA TYR A 455 -0.08 -41.49 -10.20
C TYR A 455 -0.31 -42.80 -9.45
N ILE A 456 0.09 -43.93 -10.03
CA ILE A 456 -0.12 -45.26 -9.43
C ILE A 456 0.81 -45.57 -8.25
N GLU A 457 2.04 -45.05 -8.26
CA GLU A 457 3.02 -45.21 -7.16
C GLU A 457 2.52 -44.51 -5.89
N HIS A 458 2.70 -45.13 -4.73
CA HIS A 458 2.10 -44.73 -3.44
C HIS A 458 0.58 -44.88 -3.37
N GLY A 459 -0.03 -45.46 -4.39
CA GLY A 459 -1.35 -46.09 -4.32
C GLY A 459 -1.32 -47.39 -3.50
N LYS A 460 -2.43 -48.13 -3.54
CA LYS A 460 -2.54 -49.42 -2.83
C LYS A 460 -3.44 -50.42 -3.52
N VAL A 461 -3.17 -51.69 -3.25
CA VAL A 461 -4.01 -52.80 -3.69
C VAL A 461 -4.67 -53.45 -2.48
N GLN A 462 -6.00 -53.61 -2.55
CA GLN A 462 -6.79 -54.32 -1.55
C GLN A 462 -7.57 -55.45 -2.23
N LEU A 463 -7.34 -56.68 -1.79
CA LEU A 463 -8.10 -57.84 -2.27
C LEU A 463 -9.45 -57.93 -1.57
N ARG A 464 -10.46 -58.42 -2.31
CA ARG A 464 -11.77 -58.77 -1.76
C ARG A 464 -12.19 -60.13 -2.27
N GLY A 465 -12.85 -60.90 -1.41
CA GLY A 465 -13.33 -62.24 -1.72
C GLY A 465 -14.83 -62.36 -1.52
N SER A 466 -15.46 -63.22 -2.32
CA SER A 466 -16.88 -63.58 -2.21
C SER A 466 -17.06 -65.06 -2.57
N ILE A 467 -18.11 -65.68 -2.04
CA ILE A 467 -18.46 -67.07 -2.32
C ILE A 467 -19.84 -67.13 -2.97
N ASN A 468 -19.92 -67.76 -4.14
CA ASN A 468 -21.13 -67.85 -4.96
C ASN A 468 -21.81 -66.48 -5.18
N SER A 469 -21.01 -65.43 -5.39
CA SER A 469 -21.48 -64.04 -5.54
C SER A 469 -22.27 -63.50 -4.35
N GLY A 470 -21.91 -63.93 -3.14
CA GLY A 470 -22.38 -63.39 -1.87
C GLY A 470 -21.75 -62.04 -1.51
N ASP A 471 -21.80 -61.68 -0.24
CA ASP A 471 -21.20 -60.44 0.25
C ASP A 471 -19.66 -60.46 0.08
N TRP A 472 -19.09 -59.30 -0.24
CA TRP A 472 -17.66 -59.14 -0.47
C TRP A 472 -16.93 -58.75 0.80
N GLU A 473 -15.97 -59.58 1.21
CA GLU A 473 -15.13 -59.33 2.38
C GLU A 473 -13.71 -58.93 1.98
N PHE A 474 -13.02 -58.15 2.81
CA PHE A 474 -11.62 -57.82 2.58
C PHE A 474 -10.74 -59.04 2.85
N LEU A 475 -9.78 -59.29 1.96
CA LEU A 475 -8.80 -60.36 2.10
C LEU A 475 -7.41 -59.78 2.27
N ALA A 476 -6.63 -60.39 3.16
CA ALA A 476 -5.31 -59.90 3.54
C ALA A 476 -5.33 -58.41 4.00
N SER A 477 -4.16 -57.88 4.37
CA SER A 477 -4.00 -56.44 4.51
C SER A 477 -3.82 -55.83 3.11
N HIS A 478 -4.17 -54.55 2.95
CA HIS A 478 -3.75 -53.84 1.74
C HIS A 478 -2.22 -53.82 1.63
N GLN A 479 -1.73 -53.75 0.40
CA GLN A 479 -0.32 -53.61 0.10
C GLN A 479 -0.09 -52.32 -0.69
N LEU A 480 0.91 -51.54 -0.28
CA LEU A 480 1.28 -50.29 -0.96
C LEU A 480 2.02 -50.60 -2.27
N ILE A 481 1.75 -49.79 -3.29
CA ILE A 481 2.47 -49.81 -4.57
C ILE A 481 3.71 -48.93 -4.40
N THR A 482 4.90 -49.50 -4.55
CA THR A 482 6.18 -48.81 -4.38
C THR A 482 7.10 -49.13 -5.55
N ASP A 483 8.11 -48.31 -5.79
CA ASP A 483 9.18 -48.58 -6.75
C ASP A 483 9.75 -50.02 -6.70
N GLU A 484 9.85 -50.61 -5.50
CA GLU A 484 10.33 -51.97 -5.29
C GLU A 484 9.42 -53.07 -5.86
N ASN A 485 8.10 -52.86 -5.86
CA ASN A 485 7.11 -53.91 -6.19
C ASN A 485 6.26 -53.62 -7.43
N ILE A 486 6.31 -52.39 -7.96
CA ILE A 486 5.43 -51.92 -9.04
C ILE A 486 5.56 -52.72 -10.34
N THR A 487 6.75 -53.23 -10.68
CA THR A 487 6.98 -53.98 -11.95
C THR A 487 6.59 -55.47 -11.88
N ASP A 488 6.37 -56.01 -10.69
CA ASP A 488 5.99 -57.41 -10.45
C ASP A 488 5.20 -57.52 -9.14
N PHE A 489 3.99 -56.98 -9.14
CA PHE A 489 3.16 -56.87 -7.96
C PHE A 489 2.37 -58.15 -7.72
N SER A 490 2.36 -58.65 -6.48
CA SER A 490 1.53 -59.78 -6.07
C SER A 490 1.14 -59.70 -4.58
N ILE A 491 -0.03 -60.21 -4.25
CA ILE A 491 -0.51 -60.39 -2.87
C ILE A 491 -0.76 -61.86 -2.61
N VAL A 492 -0.32 -62.36 -1.45
CA VAL A 492 -0.59 -63.72 -1.00
C VAL A 492 -1.69 -63.69 0.06
N VAL A 493 -2.72 -64.50 -0.12
CA VAL A 493 -3.79 -64.72 0.86
C VAL A 493 -3.71 -66.16 1.35
N THR A 494 -3.69 -66.35 2.67
CA THR A 494 -3.68 -67.68 3.29
C THR A 494 -5.08 -68.26 3.44
N ASP A 495 -5.15 -69.56 3.73
CA ASP A 495 -6.39 -70.27 4.10
C ASP A 495 -7.09 -69.59 5.28
N SER A 496 -6.35 -69.21 6.29
CA SER A 496 -6.83 -68.62 7.53
C SER A 496 -6.12 -67.32 7.80
N GLY A 497 -6.90 -66.35 8.27
CA GLY A 497 -6.44 -65.09 8.81
C GLY A 497 -6.57 -65.07 10.33
N GLY A 498 -6.23 -63.94 10.95
CA GLY A 498 -6.20 -63.83 12.40
C GLY A 498 -7.54 -63.44 13.02
N LEU A 499 -8.25 -64.42 13.61
CA LEU A 499 -8.28 -64.53 15.07
C LEU A 499 -7.39 -65.66 15.61
N ASN A 500 -6.82 -66.51 14.72
CA ASN A 500 -5.78 -67.50 15.08
C ASN A 500 -4.64 -67.66 14.04
N GLY A 501 -4.63 -66.92 12.93
CA GLY A 501 -3.45 -66.72 12.06
C GLY A 501 -2.50 -65.60 12.56
N PRO A 502 -1.25 -65.52 12.03
CA PRO A 502 -0.21 -64.63 12.55
C PRO A 502 -0.48 -63.12 12.39
N ASP A 503 -1.37 -62.69 11.47
CA ASP A 503 -1.35 -61.30 10.97
C ASP A 503 -2.69 -60.52 11.05
N ASN A 504 -3.69 -60.94 11.84
CA ASN A 504 -4.96 -60.18 12.04
C ASN A 504 -5.69 -59.77 10.72
N THR A 505 -5.51 -60.56 9.66
CA THR A 505 -6.16 -60.43 8.36
C THR A 505 -7.33 -61.41 8.24
N THR A 506 -8.14 -61.32 7.18
CA THR A 506 -9.12 -62.35 6.81
C THR A 506 -8.51 -63.27 5.74
N GLY A 507 -8.55 -64.58 6.00
CA GLY A 507 -8.15 -65.63 5.06
C GLY A 507 -9.32 -66.11 4.18
N ILE A 508 -9.01 -66.96 3.20
CA ILE A 508 -10.01 -67.49 2.25
C ILE A 508 -11.11 -68.29 2.97
N GLU A 509 -10.73 -69.09 3.97
CA GLU A 509 -11.64 -69.97 4.71
C GLU A 509 -12.52 -69.23 5.73
N GLU A 510 -12.29 -67.93 5.92
CA GLU A 510 -12.99 -67.09 6.89
C GLU A 510 -14.10 -66.23 6.27
N ILE A 511 -14.18 -66.15 4.93
CA ILE A 511 -15.25 -65.43 4.22
C ILE A 511 -16.65 -66.02 4.52
N PRO A 512 -16.83 -67.37 4.66
CA PRO A 512 -18.06 -67.93 5.18
C PRO A 512 -17.95 -68.29 6.67
N ASP A 513 -19.04 -68.10 7.42
CA ASP A 513 -19.14 -68.48 8.85
C ASP A 513 -18.84 -69.96 9.16
N ASN A 514 -18.93 -70.85 8.16
CA ASN A 514 -18.61 -72.27 8.30
C ASN A 514 -18.08 -72.85 6.97
N TRP A 515 -16.77 -73.08 6.91
CA TRP A 515 -16.08 -73.66 5.77
C TRP A 515 -16.34 -75.17 5.58
N ASP A 516 -16.68 -75.91 6.64
CA ASP A 516 -16.87 -77.35 6.51
C ASP A 516 -18.27 -77.73 5.98
N ALA A 517 -18.28 -78.54 4.90
CA ALA A 517 -19.42 -79.12 4.19
C ALA A 517 -20.42 -78.17 3.50
N ALA A 518 -20.35 -76.85 3.72
CA ALA A 518 -21.26 -75.86 3.12
C ALA A 518 -20.77 -75.25 1.79
N VAL A 519 -19.48 -75.44 1.45
CA VAL A 519 -18.78 -74.75 0.33
C VAL A 519 -18.25 -75.70 -0.74
N ASP A 520 -18.41 -77.02 -0.58
CA ASP A 520 -18.02 -77.98 -1.62
C ASP A 520 -18.77 -77.71 -2.94
N GLY A 521 -18.04 -77.50 -4.02
CA GLY A 521 -18.57 -77.10 -5.33
C GLY A 521 -19.00 -75.64 -5.45
N ALA A 522 -18.74 -74.79 -4.46
CA ALA A 522 -18.93 -73.35 -4.55
C ALA A 522 -17.86 -72.68 -5.44
N ILE A 523 -18.18 -71.48 -5.92
CA ILE A 523 -17.24 -70.61 -6.64
C ILE A 523 -16.68 -69.59 -5.65
N ILE A 524 -15.35 -69.53 -5.54
CA ILE A 524 -14.64 -68.46 -4.84
C ILE A 524 -14.31 -67.40 -5.89
N GLU A 525 -14.81 -66.19 -5.68
CA GLU A 525 -14.54 -65.02 -6.50
C GLU A 525 -13.60 -64.11 -5.74
N ILE A 526 -12.53 -63.67 -6.38
CA ILE A 526 -11.58 -62.70 -5.82
C ILE A 526 -11.49 -61.55 -6.81
N ILE A 527 -11.51 -60.32 -6.31
CA ILE A 527 -11.19 -59.13 -7.09
C ILE A 527 -10.05 -58.39 -6.41
N ALA A 528 -9.24 -57.70 -7.22
CA ALA A 528 -8.26 -56.76 -6.71
C ALA A 528 -8.76 -55.33 -6.94
N ARG A 529 -8.90 -54.56 -5.87
CA ARG A 529 -9.16 -53.12 -5.97
C ARG A 529 -7.84 -52.38 -5.98
N ILE A 530 -7.55 -51.72 -7.09
CA ILE A 530 -6.35 -50.92 -7.29
C ILE A 530 -6.73 -49.47 -7.05
N TYR A 531 -6.07 -48.84 -6.08
CA TYR A 531 -6.13 -47.40 -5.83
C TYR A 531 -4.84 -46.77 -6.33
N ASP A 532 -4.95 -45.65 -7.05
CA ASP A 532 -3.82 -44.74 -7.29
C ASP A 532 -3.50 -43.91 -6.03
N ALA A 533 -2.51 -43.03 -6.13
CA ALA A 533 -2.10 -42.11 -5.07
C ALA A 533 -3.13 -41.03 -4.78
N ALA A 534 -3.98 -40.65 -5.74
CA ALA A 534 -5.08 -39.70 -5.56
C ALA A 534 -6.34 -40.35 -4.93
N GLY A 535 -6.32 -41.66 -4.71
CA GLY A 535 -7.41 -42.44 -4.15
C GLY A 535 -8.53 -42.79 -5.14
N ASN A 536 -8.37 -42.50 -6.45
CA ASN A 536 -9.29 -43.07 -7.44
C ASN A 536 -9.01 -44.57 -7.56
N TYR A 537 -10.02 -45.36 -7.95
CA TYR A 537 -9.89 -46.81 -7.94
C TYR A 537 -10.57 -47.53 -9.08
N ARG A 538 -10.05 -48.73 -9.36
CA ARG A 538 -10.63 -49.70 -10.27
C ARG A 538 -10.61 -51.10 -9.67
N ASP A 539 -11.69 -51.84 -9.87
CA ASP A 539 -11.77 -53.27 -9.53
C ASP A 539 -11.33 -54.11 -10.73
N TRP A 540 -10.32 -54.96 -10.53
CA TRP A 540 -9.84 -55.94 -11.50
C TRP A 540 -10.47 -57.31 -11.18
N PRO A 541 -11.20 -57.90 -12.14
CA PRO A 541 -11.87 -59.19 -11.98
C PRO A 541 -10.94 -60.39 -12.16
#